data_AF-W1VRX5-F1
#
_entry.id   AF-W1VRX5-F1
#
_cell.length_a   1.000
_cell.length_b   1.000
_cell.length_c   1.000
_cell.angle_alpha   90.00
_cell.angle_beta   90.00
_cell.angle_gamma   90.00
#
_symmetry.space_group_name_H-M   'P 1'
#
loop_
_entity.id
_entity.type
_entity.pdbx_description
1 polymer ?
#
loop_
_entity_poly.entity_id
_entity_poly.type
_entity_poly.pdbx_seq_one_letter_code
_entity_poly.pdbx_strand_id
1 'polypeptide(L)'
;AARVDGANRWQRLWHIDLPGIRPVISIMLILAVGNLLNIGFEKALLMQTDLNLGTSQIIQTYVYDVGLKSAQFSYSAAISLFNYVLNMILLLVFNQGAKRAGQTSLF
;
A
#
# COMPACT_ATOMS: atom_id res chain seq x y z
N ALA A 1 20.05 -14.69 -26.53
CA ALA A 1 20.87 -13.55 -26.99
C ALA A 1 21.80 -13.06 -25.88
N ALA A 2 21.34 -12.32 -24.85
CA ALA A 2 22.23 -11.64 -23.89
C ALA A 2 23.32 -12.47 -23.15
N ARG A 3 23.15 -13.79 -22.95
CA ARG A 3 24.19 -14.66 -22.39
C ARG A 3 25.25 -15.06 -23.43
N VAL A 4 24.86 -15.10 -24.70
CA VAL A 4 25.73 -15.28 -25.87
C VAL A 4 26.48 -13.98 -26.16
N ASP A 5 25.88 -12.82 -25.86
CA ASP A 5 26.50 -11.48 -25.99
C ASP A 5 27.34 -11.03 -24.77
N GLY A 6 27.62 -11.94 -23.82
CA GLY A 6 28.52 -11.65 -22.68
C GLY A 6 27.96 -10.74 -21.58
N ALA A 7 26.65 -10.49 -21.51
CA ALA A 7 26.08 -9.61 -20.49
C ALA A 7 26.21 -10.20 -19.07
N ASN A 8 26.81 -9.43 -18.16
CA ASN A 8 26.96 -9.79 -16.75
C ASN A 8 25.59 -9.86 -16.05
N ARG A 9 25.46 -10.61 -14.94
CA ARG A 9 24.18 -10.86 -14.23
C ARG A 9 23.43 -9.56 -13.91
N TRP A 10 24.16 -8.54 -13.47
CA TRP A 10 23.60 -7.22 -13.16
C TRP A 10 23.08 -6.48 -14.40
N GLN A 11 23.77 -6.59 -15.55
CA GLN A 11 23.32 -5.95 -16.78
C GLN A 11 22.02 -6.56 -17.28
N ARG A 12 21.88 -7.89 -17.18
CA ARG A 12 20.65 -8.59 -17.50
C ARG A 12 19.50 -8.20 -16.57
N LEU A 13 19.78 -8.10 -15.26
CA LEU A 13 18.76 -7.69 -14.28
C LEU A 13 18.17 -6.31 -14.62
N TRP A 14 19.03 -5.32 -14.89
CA TRP A 14 18.61 -3.95 -15.12
C TRP A 14 17.98 -3.70 -16.50
N HIS A 15 18.46 -4.36 -17.55
CA HIS A 15 18.06 -4.05 -18.93
C HIS A 15 17.09 -5.07 -19.53
N ILE A 16 16.94 -6.25 -18.93
CA ILE A 16 16.11 -7.33 -19.48
C ILE A 16 15.05 -7.73 -18.46
N ASP A 17 15.46 -8.16 -17.28
CA ASP A 17 14.53 -8.76 -16.32
C ASP A 17 13.61 -7.67 -15.73
N LEU A 18 14.17 -6.58 -15.17
CA LEU A 18 13.38 -5.47 -14.62
C LEU A 18 12.43 -4.86 -15.66
N PRO A 19 12.86 -4.51 -16.89
CA PRO A 19 11.95 -3.99 -17.91
C PRO A 19 10.90 -5.00 -18.37
N GLY A 20 11.24 -6.30 -18.42
CA GLY A 20 10.31 -7.35 -18.81
C GLY A 20 9.16 -7.54 -17.83
N ILE A 21 9.41 -7.37 -16.52
CA ILE A 21 8.37 -7.52 -15.48
C ILE A 21 7.73 -6.20 -15.03
N ARG A 22 8.10 -5.07 -15.63
CA ARG A 22 7.54 -3.73 -15.32
C ARG A 22 6.00 -3.73 -15.22
N PRO A 23 5.23 -4.34 -16.14
CA PRO A 23 3.77 -4.35 -16.05
C PRO A 23 3.25 -5.05 -14.79
N VAL A 24 3.89 -6.17 -14.42
CA VAL A 24 3.51 -6.96 -13.23
C VAL A 24 3.84 -6.19 -11.95
N ILE A 25 5.03 -5.58 -11.87
CA ILE A 25 5.41 -4.76 -10.72
C ILE A 25 4.40 -3.64 -10.49
N SER A 26 3.96 -2.98 -11.56
CA SER A 26 3.04 -1.85 -11.44
C SER A 26 1.64 -2.26 -11.00
N ILE A 27 1.10 -3.36 -11.52
CA ILE A 27 -0.17 -3.91 -11.04
C ILE A 27 -0.07 -4.32 -9.58
N MET A 28 0.99 -5.05 -9.21
CA MET A 28 1.23 -5.47 -7.83
C MET A 28 1.39 -4.27 -6.90
N LEU A 29 2.02 -3.19 -7.37
CA LEU A 29 2.18 -1.95 -6.62
C LEU A 29 0.83 -1.29 -6.37
N ILE A 30 -0.03 -1.17 -7.39
CA ILE A 30 -1.37 -0.58 -7.22
C ILE A 30 -2.17 -1.39 -6.18
N LEU A 31 -2.13 -2.72 -6.26
CA LEU A 31 -2.79 -3.60 -5.29
C LEU A 31 -2.20 -3.49 -3.88
N ALA A 32 -0.88 -3.37 -3.76
CA ALA A 32 -0.19 -3.17 -2.48
C ALA A 32 -0.55 -1.82 -1.85
N VAL A 33 -0.63 -0.76 -2.66
CA VAL A 33 -1.02 0.59 -2.22
C VAL A 33 -2.45 0.62 -1.68
N GLY A 34 -3.38 -0.10 -2.31
CA GLY A 34 -4.74 -0.24 -1.79
C GLY A 34 -4.78 -0.84 -0.38
N ASN A 35 -3.84 -1.73 -0.05
CA ASN A 35 -3.74 -2.37 1.26
C ASN A 35 -2.90 -1.59 2.28
N LEU A 36 -2.06 -0.62 1.88
CA LEU A 36 -1.11 0.09 2.76
C LEU A 36 -1.75 0.66 4.03
N LEU A 37 -2.92 1.27 3.91
CA LEU A 37 -3.60 1.91 5.05
C LEU A 37 -4.25 0.91 6.03
N ASN A 38 -4.30 -0.38 5.68
CA ASN A 38 -4.76 -1.45 6.56
C ASN A 38 -3.59 -2.30 7.11
N ILE A 39 -2.37 -2.08 6.64
CA ILE A 39 -1.21 -2.86 7.07
C ILE A 39 -0.93 -2.62 8.55
N GLY A 40 -0.74 -3.72 9.27
CA GLY A 40 -0.28 -3.69 10.65
C GLY A 40 -1.37 -3.44 11.69
N PHE A 41 -2.66 -3.35 11.32
CA PHE A 41 -3.76 -3.24 12.29
C PHE A 41 -3.74 -4.34 13.34
N GLU A 42 -3.76 -5.61 12.91
CA GLU A 42 -3.81 -6.75 13.83
C GLU A 42 -2.59 -6.77 14.76
N LYS A 43 -1.39 -6.55 14.19
CA LYS A 43 -0.16 -6.51 14.97
C LYS A 43 -0.12 -5.34 15.94
N ALA A 44 -0.51 -4.15 15.49
CA ALA A 44 -0.56 -2.95 16.32
C ALA A 44 -1.57 -3.11 17.45
N LEU A 45 -2.75 -3.65 17.17
CA LEU A 45 -3.79 -3.89 18.17
C LEU A 45 -3.33 -4.90 19.24
N LEU A 46 -2.70 -5.99 18.83
CA LEU A 46 -2.27 -7.07 19.73
C LEU A 46 -1.02 -6.73 20.55
N MET A 47 -0.11 -5.91 20.01
CA MET A 47 1.15 -5.54 20.66
C MET A 47 1.13 -4.15 21.31
N GLN A 48 -0.03 -3.49 21.31
CA GLN A 48 -0.21 -2.18 21.95
C GLN A 48 -0.14 -2.32 23.48
N THR A 49 0.61 -1.41 24.10
CA THR A 49 0.70 -1.25 25.55
C THR A 49 0.64 0.24 25.89
N ASP A 50 0.27 0.57 27.12
CA ASP A 50 0.15 1.97 27.55
C ASP A 50 1.45 2.77 27.36
N LEU A 51 2.61 2.11 27.47
CA LEU A 51 3.94 2.72 27.28
C LEU A 51 4.27 3.01 25.81
N ASN A 52 3.70 2.25 24.86
CA ASN A 52 4.00 2.41 23.44
C ASN A 52 2.86 3.05 22.64
N LEU A 53 1.74 3.37 23.28
CA LEU A 53 0.51 3.82 22.62
C LEU A 53 0.74 5.05 21.73
N GLY A 54 1.57 6.00 22.15
CA GLY A 54 1.90 7.20 21.37
C GLY A 54 2.59 6.94 20.03
N THR A 55 3.27 5.79 19.86
CA THR A 55 3.96 5.42 18.61
C THR A 55 3.32 4.22 17.90
N SER A 56 2.57 3.40 18.63
CA SER A 56 1.90 2.21 18.10
C SER A 56 0.47 2.46 17.65
N GLN A 57 -0.13 3.60 18.01
CA GLN A 57 -1.47 3.97 17.59
C GLN A 57 -1.50 4.42 16.13
N ILE A 58 -2.25 3.67 15.32
CA ILE A 58 -2.56 4.00 13.94
C ILE A 58 -4.05 4.31 13.80
N ILE A 59 -4.44 4.91 12.67
CA ILE A 59 -5.84 5.28 12.36
C ILE A 59 -6.80 4.11 12.64
N GLN A 60 -6.45 2.91 12.17
CA GLN A 60 -7.30 1.72 12.32
C GLN A 60 -7.50 1.30 13.78
N THR A 61 -6.45 1.34 14.61
CA THR A 61 -6.57 1.02 16.04
C THR A 61 -7.36 2.08 16.80
N TYR A 62 -7.27 3.34 16.39
CA TYR A 62 -8.06 4.42 16.98
C TYR A 62 -9.55 4.31 16.62
N VAL A 63 -9.87 4.02 15.35
CA VAL A 63 -11.25 3.76 14.90
C VAL A 63 -11.86 2.57 15.65
N TYR A 64 -11.08 1.51 15.86
CA TYR A 64 -11.48 0.36 16.67
C TYR A 64 -11.78 0.76 18.12
N ASP A 65 -10.90 1.53 18.75
CA ASP A 65 -11.05 1.97 20.13
C ASP A 65 -12.31 2.83 20.33
N VAL A 66 -12.48 3.87 19.52
CA VAL A 66 -13.61 4.80 19.64
C VAL A 66 -14.93 4.20 19.15
N GLY A 67 -14.88 3.39 18.10
CA GLY A 67 -16.06 2.76 17.50
C GLY A 67 -16.61 1.61 18.35
N LEU A 68 -15.74 0.69 18.78
CA LEU A 68 -16.15 -0.51 19.50
C LEU A 68 -16.11 -0.33 21.02
N LYS A 69 -15.06 0.27 21.59
CA LYS A 69 -14.96 0.40 23.06
C LYS A 69 -15.73 1.59 23.60
N SER A 70 -15.73 2.73 22.90
CA SER A 70 -16.48 3.92 23.31
C SER A 70 -17.90 4.01 22.74
N ALA A 71 -18.32 3.02 21.95
CA ALA A 71 -19.63 2.95 21.28
C ALA A 71 -19.99 4.16 20.40
N GLN A 72 -19.00 4.90 19.91
CA GLN A 72 -19.20 6.07 19.04
C GLN A 72 -19.18 5.67 17.56
N PHE A 73 -20.17 4.90 17.14
CA PHE A 73 -20.24 4.32 15.79
C PHE A 73 -20.28 5.38 14.68
N SER A 74 -20.99 6.49 14.87
CA SER A 74 -21.08 7.54 13.85
C SER A 74 -19.74 8.25 13.61
N TYR A 75 -18.98 8.46 14.69
CA TYR A 75 -17.66 9.10 14.60
C TYR A 75 -16.62 8.15 13.99
N SER A 76 -16.61 6.88 14.40
CA SER A 76 -15.72 5.87 13.80
C SER A 76 -16.01 5.64 12.32
N ALA A 77 -17.29 5.63 11.91
CA ALA A 77 -17.68 5.54 10.51
C ALA A 77 -17.20 6.74 9.68
N ALA A 78 -17.29 7.97 10.23
CA ALA A 78 -16.81 9.17 9.55
C ALA A 78 -15.28 9.13 9.33
N ILE A 79 -14.52 8.66 10.31
CA ILE A 79 -13.06 8.49 10.19
C ILE A 79 -12.73 7.43 9.14
N SER A 80 -13.43 6.28 9.16
CA SER A 80 -13.24 5.22 8.16
C SER A 80 -13.54 5.70 6.75
N LEU A 81 -14.59 6.51 6.56
CA LEU A 81 -14.91 7.10 5.27
C LEU A 81 -13.78 8.02 4.78
N PHE A 82 -13.26 8.88 5.66
CA PHE A 82 -12.12 9.74 5.33
C PHE A 82 -10.87 8.92 4.95
N ASN A 83 -10.62 7.83 5.65
CA ASN A 83 -9.51 6.92 5.35
C ASN A 83 -9.67 6.29 3.95
N TYR A 84 -10.89 5.91 3.54
CA TYR A 84 -11.14 5.43 2.17
C TYR A 84 -10.95 6.51 1.11
N VAL A 85 -11.31 7.76 1.39
CA VAL A 85 -11.04 8.88 0.48
C VAL A 85 -9.53 9.06 0.27
N LEU A 86 -8.73 9.01 1.35
CA LEU A 86 -7.28 9.06 1.25
C LEU A 86 -6.73 7.88 0.45
N ASN A 87 -7.25 6.67 0.67
CA ASN A 87 -6.88 5.47 -0.08
C ASN A 87 -7.15 5.64 -1.58
N MET A 88 -8.33 6.18 -1.92
CA MET A 88 -8.73 6.43 -3.31
C MET A 88 -7.81 7.45 -3.99
N ILE A 89 -7.47 8.55 -3.31
CA ILE A 89 -6.51 9.53 -3.84
C ILE A 89 -5.16 8.88 -4.11
N LEU A 90 -4.66 8.08 -3.16
CA LEU A 90 -3.38 7.38 -3.28
C LEU A 90 -3.38 6.43 -4.48
N LEU A 91 -4.44 5.62 -4.62
CA LEU A 91 -4.63 4.70 -5.74
C LEU A 91 -4.68 5.44 -7.08
N LEU A 92 -5.41 6.56 -7.16
CA LEU A 92 -5.50 7.35 -8.38
C LEU A 92 -4.13 7.92 -8.78
N VAL A 93 -3.35 8.43 -7.82
CA VAL A 93 -1.99 8.95 -8.08
C VAL A 93 -1.08 7.84 -8.63
N PHE A 94 -1.09 6.66 -8.01
CA PHE A 94 -0.26 5.54 -8.46
C PHE A 94 -0.71 4.96 -9.80
N ASN A 95 -2.02 4.82 -10.01
CA ASN A 95 -2.57 4.37 -11.29
C ASN A 95 -2.23 5.35 -12.42
N GLN A 96 -2.30 6.66 -12.15
CA GLN A 96 -1.92 7.69 -13.12
C GLN A 96 -0.40 7.66 -13.41
N GLY A 97 0.43 7.40 -12.39
CA GLY A 97 1.86 7.18 -12.56
C GLY A 97 2.18 5.99 -13.46
N ALA A 98 1.51 4.86 -13.24
CA ALA A 98 1.65 3.66 -14.08
C ALA A 98 1.22 3.92 -15.53
N LYS A 99 0.11 4.64 -15.73
CA LYS A 99 -0.40 5.02 -17.07
C LYS A 99 0.57 5.93 -17.82
N ARG A 100 1.19 6.89 -17.12
CA ARG A 100 2.23 7.77 -17.70
C ARG A 100 3.52 7.03 -18.04
N ALA A 101 3.84 5.95 -17.34
CA ALA A 101 4.99 5.09 -17.63
C ALA A 101 4.76 4.13 -18.80
N GLY A 102 3.61 4.19 -19.49
CA GLY A 102 3.28 3.32 -20.63
C GLY A 102 2.99 1.87 -20.22
N GLN A 103 2.64 1.63 -18.95
CA GLN A 103 2.38 0.31 -18.41
C GLN A 103 0.88 0.07 -18.28
N THR A 104 0.47 -1.20 -18.29
CA THR A 104 -0.93 -1.62 -18.11
C THR A 104 -1.51 -1.03 -16.82
N SER A 105 -2.44 -0.09 -16.97
CA SER A 105 -3.25 0.47 -15.88
C SER A 105 -4.45 -0.42 -15.59
N LEU A 106 -4.96 -0.34 -14.35
CA LEU A 106 -6.19 -1.04 -13.95
C LEU A 106 -7.45 -0.42 -14.59
N PHE A 107 -7.32 0.78 -15.18
CA PHE A 107 -8.37 1.55 -15.86
C PHE A 107 -7.86 2.32 -17.09
#